data_AF-A0A8H7HKI3-F1
#
_entry.id   AF-A0A8H7HKI3-F1
#
_cell.length_a   1.000
_cell.length_b   1.000
_cell.length_c   1.000
_cell.angle_alpha   90.00
_cell.angle_beta   90.00
_cell.angle_gamma   90.00
#
_symmetry.space_group_name_H-M   'P 1'
#
loop_
_entity.id
_entity.type
_entity.pdbx_description
1 polymer ?
#
loop_
_entity_poly.entity_id
_entity_poly.type
_entity_poly.pdbx_seq_one_letter_code
_entity_poly.pdbx_strand_id
1 'polypeptide(L)' 'MQWAGDFVNATVGYLDNPEASSDCRYCPYSVGDDFYVGLDISFDTRWRDLGIMIAFTVFNVIITLVASRLFKFAKR' A
#
# COMPACT_ATOMS: atom_id res chain seq x y z
N MET A 1 -11.61 -26.86 24.90
CA MET A 1 -10.42 -26.47 24.12
C MET A 1 -10.67 -25.05 23.64
N GLN A 2 -10.20 -24.03 24.36
CA GLN A 2 -10.59 -22.64 24.10
C GLN A 2 -9.61 -21.62 24.69
N TRP A 3 -8.32 -21.96 24.83
CA TRP A 3 -7.35 -21.04 25.41
C TRP A 3 -7.02 -19.86 24.48
N ALA A 4 -7.14 -20.05 23.16
CA ALA A 4 -6.89 -19.00 22.17
C ALA A 4 -8.14 -18.14 21.83
N GLY A 5 -9.34 -18.59 22.22
CA GLY A 5 -10.60 -17.90 21.92
C GLY A 5 -10.74 -16.56 22.65
N ASP A 6 -10.36 -16.51 23.92
CA ASP A 6 -10.38 -15.27 24.71
C ASP A 6 -9.34 -14.25 24.21
N PHE A 7 -8.19 -14.71 23.75
CA PHE A 7 -7.14 -13.86 23.17
C PHE A 7 -7.59 -13.22 21.85
N VAL A 8 -8.22 -13.99 20.97
CA VAL A 8 -8.72 -13.49 19.68
C VAL A 8 -9.95 -12.59 19.84
N ASN A 9 -10.77 -12.79 20.87
CA ASN A 9 -11.87 -11.86 21.18
C ASN A 9 -11.37 -10.51 21.75
N ALA A 10 -10.20 -10.51 22.39
CA ALA A 10 -9.58 -9.32 22.97
C ALA A 10 -8.62 -8.58 22.00
N THR A 11 -8.34 -9.15 20.82
CA THR A 11 -7.39 -8.61 19.84
C THR A 11 -8.03 -8.53 18.45
N VAL A 12 -7.46 -7.72 17.55
CA VAL A 12 -7.93 -7.60 16.17
C VAL A 12 -7.25 -8.69 15.35
N GLY A 13 -7.98 -9.76 15.03
CA GLY A 13 -7.46 -10.92 14.28
C GLY A 13 -8.43 -12.11 14.32
N TYR A 14 -8.07 -13.22 13.68
CA TYR A 14 -8.86 -14.47 13.70
C TYR A 14 -7.97 -15.70 13.78
N LEU A 15 -8.56 -16.84 14.16
CA LEU A 15 -7.92 -18.16 14.14
C LEU A 15 -8.34 -18.90 12.87
N ASP A 16 -7.36 -19.44 12.14
CA ASP A 16 -7.63 -20.26 10.94
C ASP A 16 -8.30 -21.60 11.30
N ASN A 17 -7.98 -22.16 12.47
CA ASN A 17 -8.65 -23.35 13.01
C ASN A 17 -8.90 -23.22 14.53
N PRO A 18 -10.15 -23.00 14.96
CA PRO A 18 -10.50 -22.84 16.38
C PRO A 18 -10.40 -24.15 17.19
N GLU A 19 -10.30 -25.32 16.54
CA GLU A 19 -10.22 -26.63 17.20
C GLU A 19 -8.78 -27.17 17.29
N ALA A 20 -7.81 -26.49 16.68
CA ALA A 20 -6.41 -26.91 16.70
C ALA A 20 -5.82 -26.78 18.11
N SER A 21 -5.41 -27.91 18.69
CA SER A 21 -4.85 -27.97 20.06
C SER A 21 -3.33 -27.86 20.11
N SER A 22 -2.64 -28.13 19.00
CA SER A 22 -1.17 -28.15 18.89
C SER A 22 -0.60 -27.08 17.95
N ASP A 23 -1.35 -26.66 16.93
CA ASP A 23 -0.94 -25.64 15.95
C ASP A 23 -1.90 -24.44 15.99
N CYS A 24 -1.61 -23.47 16.86
CA CYS A 24 -2.37 -22.21 16.91
C CYS A 24 -1.97 -21.33 15.72
N ARG A 25 -2.82 -21.31 14.69
CA ARG A 25 -2.66 -20.46 13.50
C ARG A 25 -3.47 -19.17 13.69
N TYR A 26 -2.81 -18.14 14.24
CA TYR A 26 -3.36 -16.80 14.39
C TYR A 26 -3.04 -15.93 13.18
N CYS A 27 -4.07 -15.32 12.60
CA CYS A 27 -3.98 -14.39 11.48
C CYS A 27 -4.43 -12.99 11.94
N PRO A 28 -3.51 -12.01 12.05
CA PRO A 28 -3.86 -10.66 12.49
C PRO A 28 -4.69 -9.87 11.47
N TYR A 29 -4.66 -10.26 10.19
CA TYR A 29 -5.38 -9.59 9.11
C TYR A 29 -6.07 -10.64 8.24
N SER A 30 -7.36 -10.43 7.97
CA SER A 30 -8.16 -11.28 7.06
C SER A 30 -8.10 -10.80 5.63
N VAL A 31 -8.04 -9.48 5.43
CA VAL A 31 -7.99 -8.84 4.13
C VAL A 31 -6.75 -7.97 4.07
N GLY A 32 -6.08 -7.93 2.91
CA GLY A 32 -4.92 -7.05 2.71
C GLY A 32 -5.27 -5.58 2.97
N ASP A 33 -6.52 -5.18 2.70
CA ASP A 33 -7.11 -3.88 3.02
C ASP A 33 -6.97 -3.49 4.48
N ASP A 34 -7.12 -4.42 5.42
CA ASP A 34 -7.00 -4.14 6.87
C ASP A 34 -5.56 -3.76 7.26
N PHE A 35 -4.56 -4.28 6.55
CA PHE A 35 -3.17 -3.90 6.74
C PHE A 35 -2.91 -2.46 6.27
N TYR A 36 -3.57 -2.02 5.20
CA TYR A 36 -3.38 -0.68 4.64
C TYR A 36 -4.10 0.42 5.45
N VAL A 37 -5.14 0.07 6.20
CA VAL A 37 -5.85 1.02 7.10
C VAL A 37 -4.90 1.62 8.14
N GLY A 38 -3.99 0.83 8.72
CA GLY A 38 -3.02 1.34 9.69
C GLY A 38 -1.95 2.26 9.09
N LEU A 39 -1.77 2.22 7.77
CA LEU A 39 -0.82 3.05 7.03
C LEU A 39 -1.49 4.29 6.40
N ASP A 40 -2.78 4.52 6.66
CA ASP A 40 -3.60 5.59 6.06
C ASP A 40 -3.66 5.52 4.51
N ILE A 41 -3.34 4.34 3.95
CA ILE A 41 -3.37 4.10 2.51
C ILE A 41 -4.76 3.60 2.15
N SER A 42 -5.61 4.52 1.71
CA SER A 42 -6.96 4.19 1.25
C SER A 42 -6.91 3.61 -0.17
N PHE A 43 -7.54 2.46 -0.38
CA PHE A 43 -7.62 1.83 -1.70
C PHE A 43 -8.31 2.70 -2.77
N ASP A 44 -9.11 3.67 -2.36
CA ASP A 44 -9.77 4.64 -3.23
C ASP A 44 -8.78 5.67 -3.82
N THR A 45 -7.76 6.08 -3.07
CA THR A 45 -6.83 7.15 -3.50
C THR A 45 -5.68 6.66 -4.36
N ARG A 46 -5.52 5.33 -4.52
CA ARG A 46 -4.40 4.71 -5.26
C ARG A 46 -4.17 5.31 -6.65
N TRP A 47 -5.25 5.61 -7.37
CA TRP A 47 -5.20 6.10 -8.75
C TRP A 47 -4.83 7.57 -8.83
N ARG A 48 -5.24 8.37 -7.83
CA ARG A 48 -4.87 9.78 -7.73
C ARG A 48 -3.38 9.92 -7.48
N ASP A 49 -2.86 9.16 -6.51
CA ASP A 49 -1.47 9.29 -6.08
C ASP A 49 -0.52 8.77 -7.18
N LEU A 50 -0.89 7.68 -7.88
CA LEU A 50 -0.19 7.20 -9.07
C LEU A 50 -0.25 8.23 -10.22
N GLY A 51 -1.39 8.88 -10.42
CA GLY A 51 -1.54 9.96 -11.41
C GLY A 51 -0.63 11.15 -11.16
N ILE A 52 -0.49 11.59 -9.89
CA ILE A 52 0.37 12.71 -9.51
C ILE A 52 1.86 12.37 -9.79
N MET A 53 2.29 11.16 -9.45
CA MET A 53 3.66 10.70 -9.71
C MET A 53 3.99 10.66 -11.21
N ILE A 54 3.05 10.18 -12.03
CA ILE A 54 3.20 10.16 -13.49
C ILE A 54 3.24 11.59 -14.04
N ALA A 55 2.33 12.47 -13.60
CA ALA A 55 2.28 13.86 -14.03
C ALA A 55 3.59 14.61 -13.72
N PHE A 56 4.14 14.42 -12.51
CA PHE A 56 5.44 14.99 -12.13
C PHE A 56 6.57 14.49 -13.04
N THR A 57 6.59 13.19 -13.33
CA THR A 57 7.61 12.59 -14.21
C THR A 57 7.54 13.17 -15.62
N VAL A 58 6.34 13.21 -16.21
CA VAL A 58 6.12 13.75 -17.57
C VAL A 58 6.50 15.23 -17.63
N PHE A 59 6.11 16.03 -16.63
CA PHE A 59 6.47 17.45 -16.57
C PHE A 59 7.99 17.68 -16.57
N ASN A 60 8.73 16.94 -15.75
CA ASN A 60 10.19 17.04 -15.69
C ASN A 60 10.87 16.58 -17.00
N VAL A 61 10.34 15.54 -17.64
CA VAL A 61 10.83 15.09 -18.96
C VAL A 61 10.60 16.19 -20.01
N ILE A 62 9.43 16.81 -20.04
CA ILE A 62 9.12 17.92 -20.96
C ILE A 62 10.09 19.08 -20.73
N ILE A 63 10.29 19.50 -19.48
CA ILE A 63 11.25 20.58 -19.15
C ILE A 63 12.64 20.23 -19.67
N THR A 64 13.10 19.00 -19.43
CA THR A 64 14.44 18.57 -19.85
C THR A 64 14.59 18.56 -21.37
N LEU A 65 13.55 18.13 -22.10
CA LEU A 65 13.53 18.15 -23.56
C LEU A 65 13.49 19.57 -24.12
N VAL A 66 12.66 20.45 -23.55
CA VAL A 66 12.55 21.86 -23.92
C VAL A 66 13.87 22.57 -23.67
N ALA A 67 14.46 22.42 -22.49
CA ALA A 67 15.77 22.98 -22.16
C ALA A 67 16.84 22.50 -23.15
N SER A 68 16.91 21.20 -23.43
CA SER A 68 17.86 20.63 -24.40
C SER A 68 17.69 21.21 -25.81
N ARG A 69 16.45 21.47 -26.24
CA ARG A 69 16.15 22.10 -27.54
C ARG A 69 16.51 23.58 -27.57
N LEU A 70 16.21 24.33 -26.50
CA LEU A 70 16.57 25.74 -26.37
C LEU A 70 18.09 25.94 -26.33
N PHE A 71 18.82 25.13 -25.55
CA PHE A 71 20.29 25.17 -25.52
C PHE A 71 20.90 24.79 -26.88
N LYS A 72 20.31 23.85 -27.62
CA LYS A 72 20.74 23.55 -28.99
C LYS A 72 20.45 24.69 -29.97
N PHE A 73 19.35 25.42 -29.79
CA PHE A 73 19.02 26.57 -30.62
C PHE A 73 19.91 27.77 -30.31
N ALA A 74 20.22 28.03 -29.04
CA ALA A 74 21.09 29.12 -28.60
C ALA A 74 22.59 28.91 -28.94
N LYS A 75 23.00 27.67 -29.22
CA LYS A 75 24.36 27.33 -29.68
C LYS A 75 24.51 27.40 -31.21
N ARG A 76 23.43 27.63 -31.96
CA ARG A 76 23.44 27.69 -33.42
C ARG A 76 23.53 29.13 -33.93
#